data_AF-A0A146KJ57-F1
#
_entry.id   AF-A0A146KJ57-F1
#
_cell.length_a   1.000
_cell.length_b   1.000
_cell.length_c   1.000
_cell.angle_alpha   90.00
_cell.angle_beta   90.00
_cell.angle_gamma   90.00
#
_symmetry.space_group_name_H-M   'P 1'
#
loop_
_entity.id
_entity.type
_entity.pdbx_description
1 polymer ?
#
loop_
_entity_poly.entity_id
_entity_poly.type
_entity_poly.pdbx_seq_one_letter_code
_entity_poly.pdbx_strand_id
1 'polypeptide(L)'
;LKEPSVHASQRSRSQTNRSQANVQQTIDSVATRVTIDPEGQVMKRTTAPLLLNYLISELVNIFIVFIVWHYSSATAVSQLSVAYPICYFVSQAIPRAISQAQVAYITKAIAESKVKQADECLAYHFVLQAAYFILSLFFAFFLSISFSGQAQLADTDVNYASVYIPLNCTLGTLLSIFNNSTEALLLIEGKNTFNMVRSVSTSLLQLLFILMAYQFSAAQKEETSLTQMAIGQILGQLVPAIVMIVYYQDFKPS
;
A
#
# COMPACT_ATOMS: atom_id res chain seq x y z
N LEU A 1 3.34 41.14 -27.40
CA LEU A 1 2.88 39.76 -27.16
C LEU A 1 3.96 38.82 -27.66
N LYS A 2 4.77 38.26 -26.75
CA LYS A 2 5.86 37.33 -27.07
C LYS A 2 5.25 35.95 -27.33
N GLU A 3 5.53 35.36 -28.48
CA GLU A 3 5.10 34.00 -28.80
C GLU A 3 5.69 33.00 -27.78
N PRO A 4 4.89 32.03 -27.28
CA PRO A 4 5.40 30.99 -26.42
C PRO A 4 6.25 30.01 -27.25
N SER A 5 7.43 29.72 -26.71
CA SER A 5 8.55 29.08 -27.39
C SER A 5 8.27 27.65 -27.86
N VAL A 6 8.55 27.42 -29.14
CA VAL A 6 8.61 26.11 -29.82
C VAL A 6 9.50 25.08 -29.10
N HIS A 7 10.40 25.55 -28.21
CA HIS A 7 11.28 24.70 -27.41
C HIS A 7 10.59 23.92 -26.27
N ALA A 8 9.46 24.40 -25.74
CA ALA A 8 8.73 23.69 -24.68
C ALA A 8 8.02 22.42 -25.21
N SER A 9 7.48 22.48 -26.43
CA SER A 9 6.76 21.35 -27.03
C SER A 9 7.70 20.23 -27.50
N GLN A 10 8.91 20.57 -27.93
CA GLN A 10 9.93 19.58 -28.31
C GLN A 10 10.51 18.83 -27.11
N ARG A 11 10.72 19.51 -25.96
CA ARG A 11 11.15 18.84 -24.72
C ARG A 11 10.08 17.88 -24.20
N SER A 12 8.82 18.30 -24.19
CA SER A 12 7.70 17.45 -23.77
C SER A 12 7.54 16.22 -24.68
N ARG A 13 7.56 16.38 -26.01
CA ARG A 13 7.51 15.24 -26.96
C ARG A 13 8.73 14.31 -26.85
N SER A 14 9.92 14.85 -26.58
CA SER A 14 11.13 14.04 -26.36
C SER A 14 11.09 13.27 -25.04
N GLN A 15 10.42 13.79 -24.00
CA GLN A 15 10.18 13.07 -22.76
C GLN A 15 9.14 11.96 -22.98
N THR A 16 8.01 12.22 -23.65
CA THR A 16 6.98 11.21 -23.95
C THR A 16 7.52 10.05 -24.79
N ASN A 17 8.33 10.35 -25.81
CA ASN A 17 8.95 9.32 -26.65
C ASN A 17 10.03 8.50 -25.92
N ARG A 18 10.71 9.07 -24.93
CA ARG A 18 11.70 8.36 -24.09
C ARG A 18 11.03 7.53 -23.00
N SER A 19 9.92 7.99 -22.43
CA SER A 19 9.08 7.21 -21.53
C SER A 19 8.54 5.97 -22.23
N GLN A 20 8.05 6.12 -23.47
CA GLN A 20 7.57 4.99 -24.28
C GLN A 20 8.68 3.99 -24.63
N ALA A 21 9.89 4.46 -24.94
CA ALA A 21 11.04 3.58 -25.20
C ALA A 21 11.51 2.79 -23.96
N ASN A 22 11.46 3.40 -22.77
CA ASN A 22 11.84 2.74 -21.51
C ASN A 22 10.78 1.75 -21.02
N VAL A 23 9.50 2.08 -21.22
CA VAL A 23 8.38 1.15 -21.01
C VAL A 23 8.51 -0.01 -21.99
N GLN A 24 8.85 0.25 -23.26
CA GLN A 24 9.09 -0.79 -24.26
C GLN A 24 10.28 -1.69 -23.90
N GLN A 25 11.41 -1.15 -23.43
CA GLN A 25 12.55 -1.97 -22.98
C GLN A 25 12.23 -2.82 -21.74
N THR A 26 11.42 -2.30 -20.81
CA THR A 26 10.97 -3.06 -19.64
C THR A 26 10.01 -4.18 -20.07
N ILE A 27 9.12 -3.88 -21.00
CA ILE A 27 8.18 -4.83 -21.62
C ILE A 27 8.94 -5.90 -22.42
N ASP A 28 9.95 -5.53 -23.19
CA ASP A 28 10.77 -6.46 -23.97
C ASP A 28 11.61 -7.34 -23.03
N SER A 29 12.13 -6.80 -21.93
CA SER A 29 12.80 -7.56 -20.86
C SER A 29 11.85 -8.59 -20.21
N VAL A 30 10.62 -8.19 -19.91
CA VAL A 30 9.59 -9.07 -19.33
C VAL A 30 9.15 -10.14 -20.34
N ALA A 31 8.91 -9.76 -21.60
CA ALA A 31 8.56 -10.68 -22.69
C ALA A 31 9.68 -11.70 -22.96
N THR A 32 10.93 -11.25 -22.94
CA THR A 32 12.11 -12.14 -23.13
C THR A 32 12.22 -13.15 -21.98
N ARG A 33 11.91 -12.77 -20.74
CA ARG A 33 11.90 -13.71 -19.59
C ARG A 33 10.74 -14.70 -19.61
N VAL A 34 9.56 -14.28 -20.07
CA VAL A 34 8.39 -15.17 -20.25
C VAL A 34 8.65 -16.22 -21.33
N THR A 35 9.48 -15.91 -22.33
CA THR A 35 9.72 -16.80 -23.48
C THR A 35 10.84 -17.83 -23.25
N ILE A 36 11.75 -17.60 -22.29
CA ILE A 36 13.00 -18.39 -22.17
C ILE A 36 13.04 -19.25 -20.90
N ASP A 37 12.40 -18.85 -19.80
CA ASP A 37 12.49 -19.60 -18.54
C ASP A 37 11.47 -20.75 -18.49
N PRO A 38 11.87 -21.98 -18.14
CA PRO A 38 10.94 -23.11 -18.00
C PRO A 38 9.90 -22.80 -16.92
N GLU A 39 8.62 -23.02 -17.22
CA GLU A 39 7.45 -22.61 -16.42
C GLU A 39 7.59 -22.94 -14.92
N GLY A 40 8.17 -24.10 -14.59
CA GLY A 40 8.39 -24.54 -13.21
C GLY A 40 9.43 -23.73 -12.42
N GLN A 41 10.42 -23.11 -13.08
CA GLN A 41 11.41 -22.25 -12.42
C GLN A 41 10.88 -20.82 -12.24
N VAL A 42 10.10 -20.30 -13.20
CA VAL A 42 9.41 -19.00 -13.08
C VAL A 42 8.42 -19.02 -11.93
N MET A 43 7.67 -20.11 -11.80
CA MET A 43 6.71 -20.30 -10.71
C MET A 43 7.43 -20.33 -9.35
N LYS A 44 8.54 -21.07 -9.20
CA LYS A 44 9.31 -21.06 -7.94
C LYS A 44 9.88 -19.67 -7.62
N ARG A 45 10.41 -18.96 -8.62
CA ARG A 45 11.04 -17.63 -8.46
C ARG A 45 10.03 -16.52 -8.15
N THR A 46 8.76 -16.70 -8.50
CA THR A 46 7.68 -15.74 -8.26
C THR A 46 6.85 -16.10 -7.03
N THR A 47 6.48 -17.37 -6.88
CA THR A 47 5.62 -17.84 -5.79
C THR A 47 6.34 -17.87 -4.44
N ALA A 48 7.61 -18.29 -4.38
CA ALA A 48 8.37 -18.33 -3.13
C ALA A 48 8.50 -16.96 -2.44
N PRO A 49 8.90 -15.87 -3.13
CA PRO A 49 8.99 -14.56 -2.48
C PRO A 49 7.63 -14.00 -2.07
N LEU A 50 6.57 -14.29 -2.82
CA LEU A 50 5.20 -13.90 -2.45
C LEU A 50 4.76 -14.62 -1.17
N LEU A 51 4.91 -15.95 -1.10
CA LEU A 51 4.52 -16.73 0.08
C LEU A 51 5.28 -16.29 1.33
N LEU A 52 6.59 -16.06 1.21
CA LEU A 52 7.43 -15.61 2.33
C LEU A 52 7.00 -14.23 2.81
N ASN A 53 6.65 -13.33 1.89
CA ASN A 53 6.12 -12.02 2.22
C ASN A 53 4.80 -12.11 3.01
N TYR A 54 3.84 -12.91 2.53
CA TYR A 54 2.57 -13.13 3.24
C TYR A 54 2.80 -13.72 4.64
N LEU A 55 3.65 -14.74 4.75
CA LEU A 55 3.95 -15.40 6.02
C LEU A 55 4.49 -14.40 7.05
N ILE A 56 5.49 -13.59 6.68
CA ILE A 56 6.10 -12.61 7.59
C ILE A 56 5.09 -11.53 7.98
N SER A 57 4.29 -11.05 7.02
CA SER A 57 3.30 -10.00 7.27
C SER A 57 2.21 -10.46 8.25
N GLU A 58 1.73 -11.70 8.12
CA GLU A 58 0.76 -12.27 9.06
C GLU A 58 1.38 -12.53 10.43
N LEU A 59 2.63 -13.01 10.51
CA LEU A 59 3.35 -13.15 11.78
C LEU A 59 3.47 -11.82 12.50
N VAL A 60 3.86 -10.75 11.80
CA VAL A 60 3.90 -9.39 12.35
C VAL A 60 2.53 -8.97 12.87
N ASN A 61 1.46 -9.26 12.13
CA ASN A 61 0.11 -8.90 12.55
C ASN A 61 -0.30 -9.58 13.87
N ILE A 62 0.01 -10.88 14.02
CA ILE A 62 -0.20 -11.62 15.27
C ILE A 62 0.55 -10.94 16.43
N PHE A 63 1.81 -10.54 16.23
CA PHE A 63 2.58 -9.83 17.24
C PHE A 63 2.01 -8.45 17.58
N ILE A 64 1.44 -7.73 16.61
CA ILE A 64 0.80 -6.44 16.86
C ILE A 64 -0.42 -6.61 17.78
N VAL A 65 -1.26 -7.61 17.52
CA VAL A 65 -2.42 -7.91 18.38
C VAL A 65 -1.96 -8.29 19.79
N PHE A 66 -0.88 -9.06 19.92
CA PHE A 66 -0.29 -9.39 21.22
C PHE A 66 0.20 -8.14 21.98
N ILE A 67 0.84 -7.18 21.30
CA ILE A 67 1.27 -5.91 21.91
C ILE A 67 0.06 -5.12 22.43
N VAL A 68 -1.01 -4.99 21.64
CA VAL A 68 -2.24 -4.30 22.07
C VAL A 68 -2.83 -4.96 23.31
N TRP A 69 -2.89 -6.29 23.34
CA TRP A 69 -3.38 -7.04 24.49
C TRP A 69 -2.53 -6.82 25.74
N HIS A 70 -1.20 -6.81 25.60
CA HIS A 70 -0.29 -6.64 26.72
C HIS A 70 -0.30 -5.22 27.31
N TYR A 71 -0.35 -4.19 26.46
CA TYR A 71 -0.19 -2.80 26.89
C TYR A 71 -1.49 -2.04 27.13
N SER A 72 -2.61 -2.39 26.47
CA SER A 72 -3.81 -1.53 26.42
C SER A 72 -5.04 -2.07 27.14
N SER A 73 -5.04 -3.34 27.61
CA SER A 73 -6.16 -4.09 28.24
C SER A 73 -7.08 -4.90 27.31
N ALA A 74 -7.84 -5.83 27.90
CA ALA A 74 -8.80 -6.69 27.19
C ALA A 74 -9.94 -5.90 26.52
N THR A 75 -10.35 -4.77 27.09
CA THR A 75 -11.40 -3.91 26.52
C THR A 75 -10.93 -3.24 25.24
N ALA A 76 -9.67 -2.81 25.16
CA ALA A 76 -9.09 -2.27 23.92
C ALA A 76 -9.03 -3.33 22.81
N VAL A 77 -8.75 -4.59 23.15
CA VAL A 77 -8.74 -5.70 22.19
C VAL A 77 -10.14 -6.01 21.65
N SER A 78 -11.18 -5.93 22.49
CA SER A 78 -12.56 -6.14 22.02
C SER A 78 -12.98 -5.03 21.04
N GLN A 79 -12.68 -3.77 21.35
CA GLN A 79 -12.95 -2.63 20.47
C GLN A 79 -12.16 -2.74 19.15
N LEU A 80 -10.88 -3.13 19.22
CA LEU A 80 -10.06 -3.37 18.04
C LEU A 80 -10.62 -4.52 17.19
N SER A 81 -11.12 -5.59 17.79
CA SER A 81 -11.65 -6.74 17.05
C SER A 81 -12.88 -6.40 16.20
N VAL A 82 -13.66 -5.40 16.60
CA VAL A 82 -14.82 -4.91 15.83
C VAL A 82 -14.39 -3.86 14.79
N ALA A 83 -13.45 -2.98 15.14
CA ALA A 83 -12.99 -1.90 14.24
C ALA A 83 -12.02 -2.40 13.14
N TYR A 84 -11.14 -3.34 13.48
CA TYR A 84 -10.07 -3.83 12.60
C TYR A 84 -10.57 -4.42 11.28
N PRO A 85 -11.60 -5.30 11.24
CA PRO A 85 -12.09 -5.84 9.97
C PRO A 85 -12.60 -4.76 9.01
N ILE A 86 -13.26 -3.73 9.54
CA ILE A 86 -13.77 -2.60 8.75
C ILE A 86 -12.59 -1.78 8.20
N CYS A 87 -11.65 -1.40 9.06
CA CYS A 87 -10.46 -0.68 8.65
C CYS A 87 -9.60 -1.48 7.66
N TYR A 88 -9.48 -2.79 7.85
CA TYR A 88 -8.76 -3.68 6.93
C TYR A 88 -9.42 -3.72 5.56
N PHE A 89 -10.75 -3.86 5.53
CA PHE A 89 -11.51 -3.91 4.28
C PHE A 89 -11.37 -2.61 3.49
N VAL A 90 -11.58 -1.46 4.15
CA VAL A 90 -11.53 -0.14 3.52
C VAL A 90 -10.09 0.23 3.14
N SER A 91 -9.15 0.12 4.08
CA SER A 91 -7.79 0.64 3.87
C SER A 91 -6.88 -0.31 3.12
N GLN A 92 -7.08 -1.63 3.18
CA GLN A 92 -6.12 -2.60 2.60
C GLN A 92 -6.74 -3.48 1.53
N ALA A 93 -7.87 -4.13 1.81
CA ALA A 93 -8.41 -5.16 0.91
C ALA A 93 -8.83 -4.60 -0.45
N ILE A 94 -9.57 -3.49 -0.48
CA ILE A 94 -10.05 -2.90 -1.74
C ILE A 94 -8.89 -2.30 -2.57
N PRO A 95 -8.00 -1.45 -2.02
CA PRO A 95 -6.84 -0.96 -2.78
C PRO A 95 -5.98 -2.08 -3.36
N ARG A 96 -5.77 -3.15 -2.58
CA ARG A 96 -5.02 -4.33 -3.02
C ARG A 96 -5.73 -5.08 -4.15
N ALA A 97 -7.04 -5.29 -4.05
CA ALA A 97 -7.82 -5.94 -5.10
C ALA A 97 -7.78 -5.17 -6.42
N ILE A 98 -7.89 -3.84 -6.38
CA ILE A 98 -7.74 -2.96 -7.55
C ILE A 98 -6.35 -3.14 -8.17
N SER A 99 -5.30 -3.07 -7.36
CA SER A 99 -3.91 -3.27 -7.81
C SER A 99 -3.67 -4.67 -8.40
N GLN A 100 -4.20 -5.73 -7.81
CA GLN A 100 -4.06 -7.09 -8.34
C GLN A 100 -4.80 -7.28 -9.67
N ALA A 101 -6.00 -6.71 -9.80
CA ALA A 101 -6.74 -6.71 -11.05
C ALA A 101 -5.97 -5.99 -12.17
N GLN A 102 -5.30 -4.88 -11.83
CA GLN A 102 -4.45 -4.15 -12.75
C GLN A 102 -3.24 -4.99 -13.20
N VAL A 103 -2.52 -5.63 -12.28
CA VAL A 103 -1.38 -6.51 -12.61
C VAL A 103 -1.83 -7.60 -13.59
N ALA A 104 -2.95 -8.27 -13.30
CA ALA A 104 -3.49 -9.32 -14.17
C ALA A 104 -3.83 -8.81 -15.58
N TYR A 105 -4.48 -7.65 -15.68
CA TYR A 105 -4.86 -7.06 -16.96
C TYR A 105 -3.64 -6.60 -17.77
N ILE A 106 -2.71 -5.86 -17.15
CA ILE A 106 -1.53 -5.32 -17.83
C ILE A 106 -0.61 -6.46 -18.28
N THR A 107 -0.39 -7.47 -17.43
CA THR A 107 0.44 -8.63 -17.79
C THR A 107 -0.14 -9.39 -18.98
N LYS A 108 -1.47 -9.54 -19.03
CA LYS A 108 -2.17 -10.13 -20.18
C LYS A 108 -2.05 -9.27 -21.44
N ALA A 109 -2.25 -7.96 -21.32
CA ALA A 109 -2.15 -7.04 -22.46
C ALA A 109 -0.73 -6.98 -23.04
N ILE A 110 0.29 -7.06 -22.18
CA ILE A 110 1.71 -7.18 -22.57
C ILE A 110 1.95 -8.50 -23.31
N ALA A 111 1.45 -9.63 -22.79
CA ALA A 111 1.58 -10.93 -23.46
C ALA A 111 0.91 -10.94 -24.85
N GLU A 112 -0.19 -10.21 -25.02
CA GLU A 112 -0.89 -10.03 -26.30
C GLU A 112 -0.27 -8.93 -27.20
N SER A 113 0.89 -8.38 -26.84
CA SER A 113 1.58 -7.29 -27.56
C SER A 113 0.77 -5.98 -27.71
N LYS A 114 -0.22 -5.74 -26.84
CA LYS A 114 -1.08 -4.54 -26.86
C LYS A 114 -0.56 -3.44 -25.93
N VAL A 115 0.68 -2.99 -26.18
CA VAL A 115 1.40 -2.05 -25.29
C VAL A 115 0.67 -0.72 -25.07
N LYS A 116 0.00 -0.18 -26.10
CA LYS A 116 -0.80 1.06 -25.95
C LYS A 116 -1.97 0.91 -24.97
N GLN A 117 -2.62 -0.25 -24.95
CA GLN A 117 -3.72 -0.52 -24.01
C GLN A 117 -3.21 -0.72 -22.58
N ALA A 118 -2.00 -1.25 -22.42
CA ALA A 118 -1.36 -1.36 -21.11
C ALA A 118 -1.05 0.03 -20.51
N ASP A 119 -0.56 0.97 -21.32
CA ASP A 119 -0.25 2.34 -20.88
C ASP A 119 -1.51 3.14 -20.49
N GLU A 120 -2.58 3.04 -21.29
CA GLU A 120 -3.88 3.64 -20.95
C GLU A 120 -4.46 3.04 -19.65
N CYS A 121 -4.35 1.72 -19.46
CA CYS A 121 -4.80 1.05 -18.24
C CYS A 121 -4.06 1.55 -16.99
N LEU A 122 -2.77 1.88 -17.11
CA LEU A 122 -1.98 2.46 -16.03
C LEU A 122 -2.53 3.82 -15.58
N ALA A 123 -2.93 4.67 -16.52
CA ALA A 123 -3.53 5.97 -16.23
C ALA A 123 -4.90 5.81 -15.54
N TYR A 124 -5.74 4.89 -16.02
CA TYR A 124 -7.05 4.62 -15.40
C TYR A 124 -6.94 4.06 -13.98
N HIS A 125 -5.87 3.33 -13.67
CA HIS A 125 -5.63 2.83 -12.31
C HIS A 125 -5.50 3.95 -11.28
N PHE A 126 -4.71 4.98 -11.56
CA PHE A 126 -4.57 6.12 -10.65
C PHE A 126 -5.88 6.89 -10.47
N VAL A 127 -6.67 7.02 -11.55
CA VAL A 127 -8.01 7.64 -11.47
C VAL A 127 -8.96 6.83 -10.61
N LEU A 128 -8.98 5.50 -10.77
CA LEU A 128 -9.83 4.61 -9.99
C LEU A 128 -9.44 4.62 -8.51
N GLN A 129 -8.14 4.61 -8.21
CA GLN A 129 -7.63 4.71 -6.85
C GLN A 129 -7.94 6.08 -6.21
N ALA A 130 -7.87 7.18 -6.98
CA ALA A 130 -8.26 8.51 -6.49
C ALA A 130 -9.76 8.60 -6.20
N ALA A 131 -10.61 8.03 -7.07
CA ALA A 131 -12.05 7.95 -6.83
C ALA A 131 -12.36 7.11 -5.58
N TYR A 132 -11.64 6.00 -5.40
CA TYR A 132 -11.78 5.16 -4.20
C TYR A 132 -11.32 5.88 -2.92
N PHE A 133 -10.25 6.67 -2.98
CA PHE A 133 -9.81 7.48 -1.83
C PHE A 133 -10.88 8.47 -1.40
N ILE A 134 -11.54 9.15 -2.33
CA ILE A 134 -12.65 10.05 -2.00
C ILE A 134 -13.78 9.27 -1.31
N LEU A 135 -14.12 8.08 -1.81
CA LEU A 135 -15.11 7.21 -1.18
C LEU A 135 -14.69 6.77 0.22
N SER A 136 -13.41 6.45 0.44
CA SER A 136 -12.89 6.05 1.75
C SER A 136 -12.96 7.19 2.77
N LEU A 137 -12.78 8.45 2.35
CA LEU A 137 -12.99 9.63 3.21
C LEU A 137 -14.45 9.74 3.68
N PHE A 138 -15.42 9.49 2.79
CA PHE A 138 -16.82 9.43 3.18
C PHE A 138 -17.07 8.31 4.18
N PHE A 139 -16.54 7.10 3.93
CA PHE A 139 -16.65 5.99 4.87
C PHE A 139 -16.01 6.32 6.23
N ALA A 140 -14.84 6.95 6.26
CA ALA A 140 -14.17 7.35 7.50
C ALA A 140 -15.06 8.28 8.35
N PHE A 141 -15.73 9.25 7.71
CA PHE A 141 -16.63 10.17 8.38
C PHE A 141 -17.89 9.47 8.91
N PHE A 142 -18.58 8.69 8.06
CA PHE A 142 -19.80 7.99 8.45
C PHE A 142 -19.55 6.91 9.50
N LEU A 143 -18.45 6.16 9.39
CA LEU A 143 -18.09 5.12 10.35
C LEU A 143 -17.68 5.72 11.69
N SER A 144 -16.90 6.82 11.72
CA SER A 144 -16.53 7.47 12.98
C SER A 144 -17.76 7.91 13.80
N ILE A 145 -18.81 8.40 13.13
CA ILE A 145 -20.08 8.81 13.77
C ILE A 145 -20.97 7.61 14.14
N SER A 146 -21.07 6.62 13.26
CA SER A 146 -22.00 5.49 13.47
C SER A 146 -21.47 4.47 14.48
N PHE A 147 -20.14 4.30 14.54
CA PHE A 147 -19.49 3.30 15.40
C PHE A 147 -19.56 3.67 16.88
N SER A 148 -19.54 4.96 17.20
CA SER A 148 -19.77 5.45 18.58
C SER A 148 -21.21 5.22 19.05
N GLY A 149 -22.20 5.24 18.15
CA GLY A 149 -23.61 5.04 18.47
C GLY A 149 -24.08 3.58 18.51
N GLN A 150 -23.57 2.70 17.63
CA GLN A 150 -24.09 1.34 17.46
C GLN A 150 -23.34 0.28 18.29
N ALA A 151 -22.08 0.52 18.66
CA ALA A 151 -21.28 -0.51 19.33
C ALA A 151 -21.58 -0.67 20.83
N GLN A 152 -22.49 0.12 21.42
CA GLN A 152 -22.74 0.17 22.87
C GLN A 152 -21.47 0.37 23.73
N LEU A 153 -20.39 0.88 23.13
CA LEU A 153 -19.11 1.14 23.78
C LEU A 153 -19.06 2.54 24.45
N ALA A 154 -20.17 3.27 24.43
CA ALA A 154 -20.30 4.63 24.95
C ALA A 154 -20.12 4.73 26.48
N ASP A 155 -20.23 3.62 27.21
CA ASP A 155 -20.08 3.55 28.68
C ASP A 155 -18.66 3.20 29.16
N THR A 156 -17.68 3.13 28.25
CA THR A 156 -16.28 3.10 28.67
C THR A 156 -15.74 4.50 28.48
N ASP A 157 -15.27 5.15 29.54
CA ASP A 157 -14.72 6.53 29.56
C ASP A 157 -13.59 6.78 28.53
N VAL A 158 -13.14 5.76 27.80
CA VAL A 158 -12.12 5.83 26.76
C VAL A 158 -12.58 5.12 25.49
N ASN A 159 -13.09 5.89 24.52
CA ASN A 159 -13.46 5.39 23.19
C ASN A 159 -12.22 5.29 22.29
N TYR A 160 -11.45 4.21 22.48
CA TYR A 160 -10.20 3.96 21.74
C TYR A 160 -10.41 3.80 20.22
N ALA A 161 -11.63 3.43 19.79
CA ALA A 161 -11.98 3.27 18.38
C ALA A 161 -12.27 4.59 17.64
N SER A 162 -12.68 5.65 18.35
CA SER A 162 -13.11 6.92 17.74
C SER A 162 -12.02 7.63 16.92
N VAL A 163 -10.76 7.49 17.35
CA VAL A 163 -9.58 8.06 16.66
C VAL A 163 -8.94 7.04 15.73
N TYR A 164 -8.98 5.75 16.08
CA TYR A 164 -8.39 4.66 15.28
C TYR A 164 -9.01 4.57 13.87
N ILE A 165 -10.33 4.57 13.79
CA ILE A 165 -11.08 4.43 12.52
C ILE A 165 -10.77 5.58 11.54
N PRO A 166 -10.98 6.87 11.89
CA PRO A 166 -10.72 7.95 10.95
C PRO A 166 -9.25 8.04 10.56
N LEU A 167 -8.30 7.81 11.48
CA LEU A 167 -6.88 7.86 11.16
C LEU A 167 -6.50 6.77 10.13
N ASN A 168 -6.96 5.54 10.34
CA ASN A 168 -6.62 4.42 9.47
C ASN A 168 -7.39 4.45 8.13
N CYS A 169 -8.67 4.85 8.13
CA CYS A 169 -9.49 4.96 6.91
C CYS A 169 -9.16 6.19 6.04
N THR A 170 -8.44 7.20 6.59
CA THR A 170 -7.97 8.36 5.82
C THR A 170 -6.51 8.18 5.43
N LEU A 171 -5.58 8.43 6.35
CA LEU A 171 -4.14 8.39 6.10
C LEU A 171 -3.65 6.97 5.81
N GLY A 172 -4.17 5.96 6.51
CA GLY A 172 -3.85 4.56 6.24
C GLY A 172 -4.30 4.12 4.84
N THR A 173 -5.49 4.54 4.39
CA THR A 173 -5.95 4.24 3.02
C THR A 173 -5.08 4.95 1.97
N LEU A 174 -4.72 6.22 2.18
CA LEU A 174 -3.87 6.96 1.25
C LEU A 174 -2.51 6.28 1.03
N LEU A 175 -1.83 5.93 2.13
CA LEU A 175 -0.53 5.25 2.07
C LEU A 175 -0.66 3.84 1.49
N SER A 176 -1.74 3.13 1.83
CA SER A 176 -2.01 1.80 1.29
C SER A 176 -2.25 1.85 -0.23
N ILE A 177 -3.00 2.82 -0.74
CA ILE A 177 -3.19 3.03 -2.19
C ILE A 177 -1.84 3.22 -2.87
N PHE A 178 -0.98 4.08 -2.33
CA PHE A 178 0.35 4.32 -2.88
C PHE A 178 1.20 3.05 -2.86
N ASN A 179 1.20 2.34 -1.74
CA ASN A 179 2.02 1.15 -1.54
C ASN A 179 1.56 -0.03 -2.42
N ASN A 180 0.25 -0.26 -2.54
CA ASN A 180 -0.32 -1.30 -3.40
C ASN A 180 -0.14 -0.96 -4.89
N SER A 181 -0.22 0.31 -5.28
CA SER A 181 0.03 0.73 -6.66
C SER A 181 1.48 0.51 -7.05
N THR A 182 2.39 0.80 -6.13
CA THR A 182 3.82 0.55 -6.32
C THR A 182 4.15 -0.94 -6.38
N GLU A 183 3.54 -1.76 -5.51
CA GLU A 183 3.66 -3.21 -5.61
C GLU A 183 3.18 -3.72 -6.97
N ALA A 184 2.04 -3.23 -7.46
CA ALA A 184 1.54 -3.59 -8.78
C ALA A 184 2.55 -3.29 -9.90
N LEU A 185 3.17 -2.10 -9.88
CA LEU A 185 4.22 -1.73 -10.85
C LEU A 185 5.41 -2.69 -10.78
N LEU A 186 5.93 -2.98 -9.58
CA LEU A 186 7.07 -3.89 -9.41
C LEU A 186 6.76 -5.32 -9.88
N LEU A 187 5.53 -5.79 -9.70
CA LEU A 187 5.08 -7.10 -10.17
C LEU A 187 4.98 -7.14 -11.69
N ILE A 188 4.47 -6.08 -12.32
CA ILE A 188 4.43 -5.94 -13.79
C ILE A 188 5.85 -5.93 -14.37
N GLU A 189 6.82 -5.30 -13.69
CA GLU A 189 8.24 -5.29 -14.08
C GLU A 189 8.96 -6.62 -13.80
N GLY A 190 8.33 -7.58 -13.11
CA GLY A 190 8.93 -8.86 -12.73
C GLY A 190 9.99 -8.76 -11.63
N LYS A 191 10.00 -7.67 -10.84
CA LYS A 191 10.94 -7.41 -9.73
C LYS A 191 10.46 -8.01 -8.39
N ASN A 192 10.07 -9.28 -8.41
CA ASN A 192 9.43 -9.96 -7.27
C ASN A 192 10.29 -10.01 -5.99
N THR A 193 11.60 -10.15 -6.12
CA THR A 193 12.53 -10.14 -4.97
C THR A 193 12.62 -8.77 -4.30
N PHE A 194 12.61 -7.70 -5.09
CA PHE A 194 12.63 -6.33 -4.56
C PHE A 194 11.31 -6.00 -3.86
N ASN A 195 10.17 -6.43 -4.41
CA ASN A 195 8.87 -6.33 -3.76
C ASN A 195 8.84 -7.08 -2.41
N MET A 196 9.40 -8.29 -2.36
CA MET A 196 9.50 -9.07 -1.12
C MET A 196 10.33 -8.33 -0.05
N VAL A 197 11.53 -7.84 -0.38
CA VAL A 197 12.38 -7.11 0.57
C VAL A 197 11.64 -5.87 1.08
N ARG A 198 11.04 -5.09 0.19
CA ARG A 198 10.24 -3.91 0.55
C ARG A 198 9.12 -4.26 1.54
N SER A 199 8.34 -5.28 1.24
CA SER A 199 7.17 -5.63 2.05
C SER A 199 7.58 -6.23 3.40
N VAL A 200 8.63 -7.06 3.44
CA VAL A 200 9.21 -7.55 4.70
C VAL A 200 9.77 -6.39 5.53
N SER A 201 10.52 -5.47 4.93
CA SER A 201 11.02 -4.28 5.61
C SER A 201 9.89 -3.40 6.13
N THR A 202 8.80 -3.26 5.38
CA THR A 202 7.60 -2.52 5.78
C THR A 202 6.98 -3.15 7.03
N SER A 203 6.74 -4.46 7.02
CA SER A 203 6.15 -5.20 8.15
C SER A 203 7.04 -5.11 9.39
N LEU A 204 8.36 -5.25 9.25
CA LEU A 204 9.30 -5.11 10.36
C LEU A 204 9.38 -3.68 10.91
N LEU A 205 9.39 -2.67 10.05
CA LEU A 205 9.37 -1.26 10.45
C LEU A 205 8.07 -0.91 11.18
N GLN A 206 6.95 -1.40 10.68
CA GLN A 206 5.65 -1.23 11.32
C GLN A 206 5.63 -1.83 12.73
N LEU A 207 6.14 -3.06 12.89
CA LEU A 207 6.28 -3.69 14.20
C LEU A 207 7.14 -2.83 15.14
N LEU A 208 8.28 -2.35 14.65
CA LEU A 208 9.20 -1.51 15.42
C LEU A 208 8.55 -0.20 15.85
N PHE A 209 7.89 0.52 14.95
CA PHE A 209 7.22 1.79 15.27
C PHE A 209 6.07 1.61 16.25
N ILE A 210 5.29 0.54 16.12
CA ILE A 210 4.23 0.22 17.09
C ILE A 210 4.86 -0.05 18.45
N LEU A 211 5.91 -0.86 18.53
CA LEU A 211 6.57 -1.16 19.79
C LEU A 211 7.16 0.11 20.43
N MET A 212 7.79 0.98 19.65
CA MET A 212 8.29 2.27 20.15
C MET A 212 7.16 3.18 20.64
N ALA A 213 6.04 3.26 19.93
CA ALA A 213 4.91 4.10 20.33
C ALA A 213 4.31 3.64 21.67
N TYR A 214 4.14 2.32 21.86
CA TYR A 214 3.66 1.76 23.11
C TYR A 214 4.67 1.91 24.26
N GLN A 215 5.96 1.71 24.00
CA GLN A 215 7.01 1.89 25.01
C GLN A 215 7.15 3.36 25.45
N PHE A 216 7.01 4.31 24.51
CA PHE A 216 7.02 5.74 24.82
C PHE A 216 5.84 6.13 25.72
N SER A 217 4.64 5.65 25.40
CA SER A 217 3.46 5.87 26.25
C SER A 217 3.60 5.24 27.63
N ALA A 218 4.13 4.02 27.69
CA ALA A 218 4.38 3.34 28.96
C ALA A 218 5.40 4.10 29.83
N ALA A 219 6.43 4.70 29.22
CA ALA A 219 7.41 5.52 29.91
C ALA A 219 6.83 6.85 30.43
N GLN A 220 5.84 7.42 29.74
CA GLN A 220 5.15 8.65 30.16
C GLN A 220 4.02 8.42 31.17
N LYS A 221 3.70 7.16 31.51
CA LYS A 221 2.54 6.77 32.33
C LYS A 221 1.19 7.29 31.80
N GLU A 222 1.14 7.64 30.52
CA GLU A 222 -0.12 7.96 29.85
C GLU A 222 -0.88 6.68 29.51
N GLU A 223 -2.21 6.73 29.55
CA GLU A 223 -3.05 5.60 29.15
C GLU A 223 -2.76 5.21 27.70
N THR A 224 -2.20 4.02 27.52
CA THR A 224 -1.93 3.39 26.24
C THR A 224 -3.25 3.17 25.48
N SER A 225 -3.31 3.74 24.28
CA SER A 225 -4.52 3.79 23.44
C SER A 225 -4.27 3.17 22.07
N LEU A 226 -5.34 2.66 21.42
CA LEU A 226 -5.31 2.16 20.03
C LEU A 226 -4.80 3.21 19.02
N THR A 227 -4.78 4.49 19.39
CA THR A 227 -4.20 5.56 18.57
C THR A 227 -2.71 5.34 18.28
N GLN A 228 -1.95 4.82 19.25
CA GLN A 228 -0.52 4.56 19.10
C GLN A 228 -0.25 3.44 18.11
N MET A 229 -1.11 2.42 18.10
CA MET A 229 -1.09 1.40 17.06
C MET A 229 -1.32 2.04 15.68
N ALA A 230 -2.36 2.85 15.51
CA ALA A 230 -2.67 3.46 14.21
C ALA A 230 -1.54 4.37 13.70
N ILE A 231 -0.92 5.17 14.57
CA ILE A 231 0.24 6.00 14.22
C ILE A 231 1.43 5.12 13.81
N GLY A 232 1.74 4.07 14.57
CA GLY A 232 2.82 3.14 14.23
C GLY A 232 2.60 2.43 12.89
N GLN A 233 1.34 2.06 12.59
CA GLN A 233 0.94 1.49 11.31
C GLN A 233 1.17 2.46 10.14
N ILE A 234 0.78 3.73 10.30
CA ILE A 234 0.95 4.77 9.27
C ILE A 234 2.44 5.07 9.05
N LEU A 235 3.22 5.25 10.12
CA LEU A 235 4.66 5.51 10.03
C LEU A 235 5.39 4.33 9.37
N GLY A 236 5.01 3.10 9.71
CA GLY A 236 5.53 1.89 9.08
C GLY A 236 5.27 1.83 7.58
N GLN A 237 4.15 2.38 7.11
CA GLN A 237 3.80 2.45 5.68
C GLN A 237 4.39 3.67 4.96
N LEU A 238 4.82 4.70 5.69
CA LEU A 238 5.34 5.95 5.13
C LEU A 238 6.80 5.81 4.66
N VAL A 239 7.64 5.12 5.44
CA VAL A 239 9.04 4.83 5.07
C VAL A 239 9.16 4.09 3.73
N PRO A 240 8.47 2.96 3.49
CA PRO A 240 8.54 2.27 2.20
C PRO A 240 7.92 3.09 1.06
N ALA A 241 6.94 3.96 1.35
CA ALA A 241 6.41 4.88 0.36
C ALA A 241 7.49 5.88 -0.10
N ILE A 242 8.25 6.48 0.84
CA ILE A 242 9.37 7.38 0.51
C ILE A 242 10.45 6.65 -0.29
N VAL A 243 10.87 5.46 0.15
CA VAL A 243 11.90 4.67 -0.56
C VAL A 243 11.51 4.42 -2.01
N MET A 244 10.22 4.21 -2.29
CA MET A 244 9.74 3.99 -3.65
C MET A 244 9.60 5.27 -4.46
N ILE A 245 9.24 6.39 -3.84
CA ILE A 245 9.32 7.71 -4.50
C ILE A 245 10.76 7.95 -4.97
N VAL A 246 11.75 7.70 -4.11
CA VAL A 246 13.17 7.84 -4.46
C VAL A 246 13.54 6.85 -5.56
N TYR A 247 13.16 5.57 -5.45
CA TYR A 247 13.45 4.56 -6.46
C TYR A 247 12.94 4.94 -7.86
N TYR A 248 11.72 5.46 -7.95
CA TYR A 248 11.13 5.89 -9.22
C TYR A 248 11.62 7.27 -9.69
N GLN A 249 12.12 8.14 -8.80
CA GLN A 249 12.77 9.41 -9.16
C GLN A 249 14.21 9.22 -9.63
N ASP A 250 14.96 8.30 -9.03
CA ASP A 250 16.33 7.94 -9.38
C ASP A 250 16.44 6.98 -10.57
N PHE A 251 15.31 6.65 -11.21
CA PHE A 251 15.28 6.10 -12.56
C PHE A 251 15.73 7.19 -13.57
N LYS A 252 16.98 7.65 -13.43
CA LYS A 252 17.70 8.34 -14.49
C LYS A 252 17.90 7.31 -15.60
N PRO A 253 17.39 7.59 -16.82
CA PRO A 253 17.63 6.71 -17.96
C PRO A 253 19.13 6.75 -18.27
N SER A 254 19.83 5.70 -17.87
CA SER A 254 21.19 5.39 -18.35
C SER A 254 21.09 4.53 -19.60
#